data_AF-A0A6C2U4Z9-F1
#
_entry.id   AF-A0A6C2U4Z9-F1
#
_cell.length_a   1.000
_cell.length_b   1.000
_cell.length_c   1.000
_cell.angle_alpha   90.00
_cell.angle_beta   90.00
_cell.angle_gamma   90.00
#
_symmetry.space_group_name_H-M   'P 1'
#
loop_
_entity.id
_entity.type
_entity.pdbx_description
1 polymer ?
#
loop_
_entity_poly.entity_id
_entity_poly.type
_entity_poly.pdbx_seq_one_letter_code
_entity_poly.pdbx_strand_id
1 'polypeptide(L)'
;MKRRNHLRIVGQLLGISVLGGAAARIFSPPSEDAEFVAQGRRFAWQIIPGKCRHCGICETACVRKPSAVKALNDPKKCSNCVVCYGHITDTHIDSNKIDSEGDRVCPVNAVTRINFSGGADGMFLYAQDPKRCIGCGKCVKRCNHHGTESMFLAIRPDLCLGCNECAIALACPHDAIERIPRETVDDYLGDYWFDSTYMTGEGA
;
A
#
# COMPACT_ATOMS: atom_id res chain seq x y z
N MET A 1 51.77 -37.23 0.66
CA MET A 1 50.66 -37.22 1.65
C MET A 1 50.13 -35.83 2.03
N LYS A 2 50.97 -34.81 2.29
CA LYS A 2 50.51 -33.48 2.76
C LYS A 2 49.52 -32.75 1.83
N ARG A 3 49.76 -32.74 0.50
CA ARG A 3 48.95 -31.98 -0.48
C ARG A 3 47.49 -32.44 -0.57
N ARG A 4 47.25 -33.76 -0.47
CA ARG A 4 45.91 -34.37 -0.53
C ARG A 4 45.09 -34.06 0.73
N ASN A 5 45.77 -33.94 1.88
CA ASN A 5 45.14 -33.57 3.14
C ASN A 5 44.78 -32.06 3.18
N HIS A 6 45.66 -31.19 2.65
CA HIS A 6 45.35 -29.76 2.50
C HIS A 6 44.15 -29.51 1.59
N LEU A 7 44.05 -30.19 0.45
CA LEU A 7 42.89 -30.06 -0.45
C LEU A 7 41.59 -30.52 0.21
N ARG A 8 41.63 -31.60 1.01
CA ARG A 8 40.47 -32.08 1.75
C ARG A 8 40.01 -31.08 2.82
N ILE A 9 40.93 -30.52 3.59
CA ILE A 9 40.61 -29.54 4.64
C ILE A 9 40.05 -28.26 4.03
N VAL A 10 40.63 -27.75 2.94
CA VAL A 10 40.12 -26.57 2.23
C VAL A 10 38.71 -26.82 1.69
N GLY A 11 38.45 -27.99 1.10
CA GLY A 11 37.12 -28.36 0.62
C GLY A 11 36.08 -28.44 1.74
N GLN A 12 36.46 -28.97 2.91
CA GLN A 12 35.59 -29.02 4.09
C GLN A 12 35.29 -27.62 4.64
N LEU A 13 36.29 -26.75 4.73
CA LEU A 13 36.10 -25.37 5.17
C LEU A 13 35.20 -24.59 4.21
N LEU A 14 35.38 -24.74 2.90
CA LEU A 14 34.50 -24.12 1.90
C LEU A 14 33.06 -24.63 2.03
N GLY A 15 32.88 -25.95 2.19
CA GLY A 15 31.56 -26.54 2.39
C GLY A 15 30.86 -26.01 3.65
N ILE A 16 31.58 -25.89 4.77
CA ILE A 16 31.06 -25.34 6.02
C ILE A 16 30.68 -23.86 5.85
N SER A 17 31.51 -23.06 5.18
CA SER A 17 31.20 -21.65 4.94
C SER A 17 29.96 -21.45 4.07
N VAL A 18 29.78 -22.27 3.02
CA VAL A 18 28.59 -22.21 2.16
C VAL A 18 27.34 -22.62 2.93
N LEU A 19 27.41 -23.73 3.67
CA LEU A 19 26.28 -24.19 4.49
C LEU A 19 25.93 -23.19 5.60
N GLY A 20 26.94 -22.59 6.24
CA GLY A 20 26.76 -21.54 7.23
C GLY A 20 26.09 -20.30 6.65
N GLY A 21 26.51 -19.84 5.47
CA GLY A 21 25.88 -18.71 4.78
C GLY A 21 24.44 -19.00 4.33
N ALA A 22 24.16 -20.22 3.86
CA ALA A 22 22.81 -20.64 3.50
C ALA A 22 21.89 -20.73 4.73
N ALA A 23 22.37 -21.34 5.82
CA ALA A 23 21.64 -21.42 7.08
C ALA A 23 21.36 -20.01 7.64
N ALA A 24 22.35 -19.12 7.63
CA ALA A 24 22.15 -17.73 8.05
C ALA A 24 21.06 -17.04 7.23
N ARG A 25 20.99 -17.23 5.91
CA ARG A 25 19.90 -16.65 5.10
C ARG A 25 18.53 -17.27 5.36
N ILE A 26 18.45 -18.56 5.66
CA ILE A 26 17.18 -19.25 5.92
C ILE A 26 16.62 -18.88 7.30
N PHE A 27 17.49 -18.75 8.30
CA PHE A 27 17.08 -18.55 9.69
C PHE A 27 17.16 -17.09 10.16
N SER A 28 17.79 -16.19 9.40
CA SER A 28 17.71 -14.76 9.71
C SER A 28 16.32 -14.23 9.36
N PRO A 29 15.72 -13.39 10.22
CA PRO A 29 14.50 -12.69 9.86
C PRO A 29 14.77 -11.82 8.61
N PRO A 30 13.82 -11.75 7.66
CA PRO A 30 13.95 -10.86 6.51
C PRO A 30 14.09 -9.42 6.99
N SER A 31 14.91 -8.63 6.28
CA SER A 31 15.04 -7.21 6.59
C SER A 31 13.72 -6.49 6.34
N GLU A 32 13.40 -5.48 7.15
CA GLU A 32 12.15 -4.73 7.04
C GLU A 32 12.02 -3.99 5.69
N ASP A 33 13.14 -3.76 5.02
CA ASP A 33 13.28 -3.09 3.72
C ASP A 33 13.44 -4.06 2.53
N ALA A 34 13.35 -5.38 2.75
CA ALA A 34 13.50 -6.35 1.67
C ALA A 34 12.47 -6.11 0.55
N GLU A 35 12.97 -5.82 -0.65
CA GLU A 35 12.15 -5.67 -1.85
C GLU A 35 11.49 -7.01 -2.20
N PHE A 36 10.18 -7.09 -2.01
CA PHE A 36 9.42 -8.30 -2.30
C PHE A 36 9.15 -8.39 -3.79
N VAL A 37 9.88 -9.28 -4.49
CA VAL A 37 9.58 -9.61 -5.89
C VAL A 37 8.34 -10.50 -5.92
N ALA A 38 7.20 -9.92 -6.30
CA ALA A 38 5.95 -10.65 -6.41
C ALA A 38 6.05 -11.73 -7.49
N GLN A 39 5.96 -13.00 -7.09
CA GLN A 39 5.90 -14.13 -8.02
C GLN A 39 4.65 -14.02 -8.93
N GLY A 40 4.76 -14.52 -10.17
CA GLY A 40 3.63 -14.65 -11.10
C GLY A 40 2.54 -15.54 -10.50
N ARG A 41 1.53 -14.91 -9.90
CA ARG A 41 0.46 -15.58 -9.15
C ARG A 41 -0.80 -15.67 -9.98
N ARG A 42 -1.50 -16.80 -9.89
CA ARG A 42 -2.80 -17.04 -10.53
C ARG A 42 -3.98 -16.37 -9.80
N PHE A 43 -3.78 -15.91 -8.56
CA PHE A 43 -4.84 -15.32 -7.74
C PHE A 43 -4.32 -14.09 -6.99
N ALA A 44 -5.21 -13.15 -6.74
CA ALA A 44 -5.02 -11.98 -5.88
C ALA A 44 -6.16 -11.91 -4.85
N TRP A 45 -5.96 -11.05 -3.85
CA TRP A 45 -7.01 -10.70 -2.90
C TRP A 45 -7.48 -9.29 -3.23
N GLN A 46 -8.79 -9.06 -3.20
CA GLN A 46 -9.36 -7.73 -3.40
C GLN A 46 -10.27 -7.34 -2.25
N ILE A 47 -10.38 -6.04 -2.02
CA ILE A 47 -11.39 -5.45 -1.14
C ILE A 47 -12.54 -5.01 -2.02
N ILE A 48 -13.76 -5.43 -1.70
CA ILE A 48 -14.99 -4.96 -2.34
C ILE A 48 -15.36 -3.62 -1.69
N PRO A 49 -15.21 -2.47 -2.38
CA PRO A 49 -15.39 -1.16 -1.74
C PRO A 49 -16.78 -0.98 -1.12
N GLY A 50 -17.83 -1.44 -1.81
CA GLY A 50 -19.22 -1.32 -1.33
C GLY A 50 -19.55 -2.14 -0.08
N LYS A 51 -18.75 -3.16 0.26
CA LYS A 51 -18.90 -3.92 1.52
C LYS A 51 -18.00 -3.38 2.63
N CYS A 52 -16.94 -2.67 2.29
CA CYS A 52 -15.98 -2.17 3.27
C CYS A 52 -16.59 -1.07 4.15
N ARG A 53 -16.48 -1.21 5.48
CA ARG A 53 -16.90 -0.17 6.45
C ARG A 53 -15.73 0.54 7.15
N HIS A 54 -14.51 0.39 6.62
CA HIS A 54 -13.33 1.12 7.08
C HIS A 54 -13.03 0.91 8.58
N CYS A 55 -13.06 -0.34 9.03
CA CYS A 55 -12.89 -0.71 10.44
C CYS A 55 -11.45 -0.58 10.98
N GLY A 56 -10.46 -0.36 10.11
CA GLY A 56 -9.04 -0.21 10.47
C GLY A 56 -8.25 -1.52 10.61
N ILE A 57 -8.91 -2.69 10.61
CA ILE A 57 -8.26 -4.01 10.79
C ILE A 57 -7.22 -4.31 9.70
N CYS A 58 -7.36 -3.72 8.51
CA CYS A 58 -6.40 -3.88 7.41
C CYS A 58 -4.97 -3.46 7.78
N GLU A 59 -4.81 -2.47 8.67
CA GLU A 59 -3.52 -2.00 9.17
C GLU A 59 -2.86 -3.04 10.10
N THR A 60 -3.65 -3.60 11.01
CA THR A 60 -3.13 -4.44 12.10
C THR A 60 -3.05 -5.92 11.73
N ALA A 61 -4.04 -6.47 11.03
CA ALA A 61 -4.11 -7.89 10.69
C ALA A 61 -3.23 -8.29 9.49
N CYS A 62 -2.79 -7.34 8.65
CA CYS A 62 -1.88 -7.67 7.56
C CYS A 62 -0.53 -8.13 8.13
N VAL A 63 -0.07 -9.31 7.71
CA VAL A 63 1.23 -9.86 8.12
C VAL A 63 2.41 -9.07 7.54
N ARG A 64 2.19 -8.32 6.45
CA ARG A 64 3.16 -7.36 5.93
C ARG A 64 3.06 -6.04 6.70
N LYS A 65 4.20 -5.47 7.07
CA LYS A 65 4.31 -4.13 7.68
C LYS A 65 5.22 -3.23 6.80
N PRO A 66 4.79 -2.02 6.42
CA PRO A 66 3.41 -1.51 6.46
C PRO A 66 2.44 -2.39 5.66
N SER A 67 1.15 -2.34 5.98
CA SER A 67 0.12 -3.16 5.33
C SER A 67 0.19 -3.12 3.80
N ALA A 68 -0.06 -4.27 3.16
CA ALA A 68 -0.27 -4.35 1.72
C ALA A 68 -1.56 -3.65 1.28
N VAL A 69 -2.47 -3.32 2.20
CA VAL A 69 -3.65 -2.51 1.91
C VAL A 69 -3.25 -1.04 1.86
N LYS A 70 -3.61 -0.36 0.76
CA LYS A 70 -3.42 1.08 0.57
C LYS A 70 -4.75 1.77 0.33
N ALA A 71 -4.84 3.01 0.78
CA ALA A 71 -5.92 3.90 0.36
C ALA A 71 -5.60 4.44 -1.02
N LEU A 72 -6.62 4.55 -1.87
CA LEU A 72 -6.57 5.11 -3.21
C LEU A 72 -7.69 6.14 -3.35
N ASN A 73 -7.57 7.02 -4.34
CA ASN A 73 -8.60 7.98 -4.73
C ASN A 73 -8.93 7.78 -6.21
N ASP A 74 -10.20 7.58 -6.53
CA ASP A 74 -10.69 7.51 -7.89
C ASP A 74 -10.84 8.93 -8.47
N PRO A 75 -9.98 9.34 -9.42
CA PRO A 75 -10.07 10.67 -10.00
C PRO A 75 -11.37 10.90 -10.78
N LYS A 76 -12.06 9.84 -11.25
CA LYS A 76 -13.35 9.97 -11.94
C LYS A 76 -14.50 10.32 -11.01
N LYS A 77 -14.38 10.00 -9.71
CA LYS A 77 -15.38 10.31 -8.67
C LYS A 77 -14.99 11.51 -7.81
N CYS A 78 -13.71 11.85 -7.75
CA CYS A 78 -13.20 12.93 -6.91
C CYS A 78 -13.70 14.30 -7.40
N SER A 79 -14.29 15.10 -6.52
CA SER A 79 -14.74 16.47 -6.83
C SER A 79 -13.64 17.54 -6.72
N ASN A 80 -12.39 17.15 -6.46
CA ASN A 80 -11.24 18.05 -6.35
C ASN A 80 -11.44 19.21 -5.37
N CYS A 81 -11.98 18.91 -4.19
CA CYS A 81 -12.37 19.89 -3.18
C CYS A 81 -11.23 20.82 -2.75
N VAL A 82 -11.51 22.10 -2.53
CA VAL A 82 -10.59 23.04 -1.87
C VAL A 82 -10.15 22.47 -0.51
N VAL A 83 -11.13 22.06 0.30
CA VAL A 83 -10.96 21.39 1.60
C VAL A 83 -11.49 19.96 1.49
N CYS A 84 -10.60 18.97 1.46
CA CYS A 84 -11.02 17.56 1.36
C CYS A 84 -11.30 16.94 2.73
N TYR A 85 -12.51 16.40 2.90
CA TYR A 85 -12.93 15.67 4.11
C TYR A 85 -12.04 14.47 4.47
N GLY A 86 -11.44 13.83 3.47
CA GLY A 86 -10.51 12.71 3.64
C GLY A 86 -9.09 13.13 3.99
N HIS A 87 -8.75 14.41 3.84
CA HIS A 87 -7.41 14.94 4.07
C HIS A 87 -7.32 15.72 5.39
N ILE A 88 -8.27 16.63 5.63
CA ILE A 88 -8.29 17.51 6.81
C ILE A 88 -9.49 17.20 7.72
N THR A 89 -9.29 17.30 9.03
CA THR A 89 -10.35 17.12 10.04
C THR A 89 -11.24 18.34 10.18
N ASP A 90 -10.66 19.54 10.20
CA ASP A 90 -11.38 20.82 10.20
C ASP A 90 -11.77 21.25 8.78
N THR A 91 -13.07 21.23 8.50
CA THR A 91 -13.61 21.55 7.17
C THR A 91 -13.82 23.05 6.95
N HIS A 92 -13.65 23.88 7.98
CA HIS A 92 -13.86 25.33 7.94
C HIS A 92 -12.56 26.13 7.94
N ILE A 93 -11.41 25.45 7.94
CA ILE A 93 -10.10 26.10 7.84
C ILE A 93 -9.99 26.94 6.57
N ASP A 94 -9.34 28.10 6.68
CA ASP A 94 -9.01 28.93 5.53
C ASP A 94 -8.15 28.14 4.53
N SER A 95 -8.48 28.23 3.25
CA SER A 95 -7.87 27.42 2.19
C SER A 95 -6.35 27.57 2.07
N ASN A 96 -5.84 28.77 2.37
CA ASN A 96 -4.42 29.12 2.37
C ASN A 96 -3.65 28.57 3.59
N LYS A 97 -4.34 28.12 4.64
CA LYS A 97 -3.74 27.56 5.87
C LYS A 97 -3.82 26.04 5.94
N ILE A 98 -4.53 25.38 5.01
CA ILE A 98 -4.68 23.92 4.97
C ILE A 98 -3.33 23.21 5.04
N ASP A 99 -2.34 23.68 4.28
CA ASP A 99 -1.06 22.99 4.18
C ASP A 99 -0.11 23.27 5.36
N SER A 100 -0.26 24.41 6.04
CA SER A 100 0.57 24.81 7.18
C SER A 100 -0.01 24.43 8.55
N GLU A 101 -1.32 24.58 8.72
CA GLU A 101 -2.01 24.51 10.03
C GLU A 101 -3.09 23.41 10.06
N GLY A 102 -3.44 22.84 8.91
CA GLY A 102 -4.51 21.85 8.81
C GLY A 102 -4.19 20.53 9.51
N ASP A 103 -5.05 20.16 10.47
CA ASP A 103 -5.02 18.88 11.14
C ASP A 103 -5.34 17.72 10.19
N ARG A 104 -4.44 16.75 10.07
CA ARG A 104 -4.55 15.65 9.10
C ARG A 104 -5.42 14.52 9.62
N VAL A 105 -6.31 14.02 8.76
CA VAL A 105 -7.07 12.78 9.02
C VAL A 105 -6.14 11.56 9.04
N CYS A 106 -5.15 11.54 8.15
CA CYS A 106 -4.21 10.44 8.03
C CYS A 106 -3.13 10.56 9.13
N PRO A 107 -2.97 9.55 10.01
CA PRO A 107 -2.02 9.63 11.13
C PRO A 107 -0.56 9.67 10.68
N VAL A 108 -0.27 9.24 9.45
CA VAL A 108 1.06 9.20 8.83
C VAL A 108 1.20 10.20 7.68
N ASN A 109 0.24 11.13 7.57
CA ASN A 109 0.19 12.15 6.53
C ASN A 109 0.47 11.63 5.11
N ALA A 110 -0.18 10.51 4.75
CA ALA A 110 0.01 9.87 3.45
C ALA A 110 -0.89 10.46 2.36
N VAL A 111 -1.88 11.30 2.68
CA VAL A 111 -2.71 11.97 1.66
C VAL A 111 -2.02 13.27 1.29
N THR A 112 -1.62 13.39 0.04
CA THR A 112 -1.03 14.61 -0.53
C THR A 112 -2.12 15.47 -1.16
N ARG A 113 -1.90 16.79 -1.14
CA ARG A 113 -2.77 17.80 -1.72
C ARG A 113 -1.96 18.58 -2.75
N ILE A 114 -2.42 18.60 -3.99
CA ILE A 114 -1.71 19.21 -5.12
C ILE A 114 -2.64 20.23 -5.77
N ASN A 115 -2.20 21.48 -5.88
CA ASN A 115 -2.97 22.50 -6.60
C ASN A 115 -3.08 22.13 -8.08
N PHE A 116 -4.30 21.97 -8.57
CA PHE A 116 -4.54 21.67 -9.99
C PHE A 116 -4.79 22.95 -10.79
N SER A 117 -5.64 23.83 -10.27
CA SER A 117 -6.02 25.10 -10.92
C SER A 117 -6.67 26.02 -9.90
N GLY A 118 -6.56 27.34 -10.07
CA GLY A 118 -7.31 28.33 -9.27
C GLY A 118 -6.68 28.77 -7.95
N GLY A 119 -5.42 28.41 -7.65
CA GLY A 119 -4.72 28.91 -6.46
C GLY A 119 -5.34 28.42 -5.15
N ALA A 120 -5.26 29.21 -4.07
CA ALA A 120 -5.66 28.80 -2.72
C ALA A 120 -7.11 28.26 -2.65
N ASP A 121 -8.04 28.92 -3.34
CA ASP A 121 -9.48 28.57 -3.40
C ASP A 121 -9.85 27.73 -4.63
N GLY A 122 -8.85 27.12 -5.26
CA GLY A 122 -8.98 26.38 -6.50
C GLY A 122 -9.38 24.91 -6.35
N MET A 123 -9.15 24.15 -7.41
CA MET A 123 -9.31 22.70 -7.43
C MET A 123 -8.01 22.02 -7.04
N PHE A 124 -8.11 20.96 -6.24
CA PHE A 124 -6.94 20.21 -5.75
C PHE A 124 -7.07 18.73 -6.05
N LEU A 125 -5.98 18.14 -6.54
CA LEU A 125 -5.85 16.70 -6.64
C LEU A 125 -5.40 16.16 -5.28
N TYR A 126 -6.05 15.07 -4.86
CA TYR A 126 -5.66 14.33 -3.67
C TYR A 126 -5.17 12.95 -4.08
N ALA A 127 -3.91 12.67 -3.77
CA ALA A 127 -3.27 11.41 -4.07
C ALA A 127 -2.66 10.81 -2.81
N GLN A 128 -2.67 9.48 -2.70
CA GLN A 128 -2.10 8.77 -1.57
C GLN A 128 -0.67 8.35 -1.86
N ASP A 129 0.26 8.70 -0.97
CA ASP A 129 1.62 8.16 -0.97
C ASP A 129 1.59 6.69 -0.49
N PRO A 130 1.84 5.71 -1.38
CA PRO A 130 1.77 4.30 -1.03
C PRO A 130 2.90 3.86 -0.08
N LYS A 131 4.03 4.59 -0.03
CA LYS A 131 5.16 4.30 0.86
C LYS A 131 4.83 4.66 2.30
N ARG A 132 4.13 5.78 2.51
CA ARG A 132 3.68 6.22 3.84
C ARG A 132 2.39 5.55 4.30
N CYS A 133 1.48 5.24 3.37
CA CYS A 133 0.16 4.73 3.73
C CYS A 133 0.25 3.38 4.45
N ILE A 134 -0.34 3.29 5.64
CA ILE A 134 -0.36 2.09 6.49
C ILE A 134 -1.65 1.26 6.37
N GLY A 135 -2.61 1.70 5.55
CA GLY A 135 -3.86 0.96 5.31
C GLY A 135 -4.95 1.13 6.38
N CYS A 136 -4.88 2.19 7.21
CA CYS A 136 -5.84 2.42 8.31
C CYS A 136 -7.27 2.77 7.86
N GLY A 137 -7.46 3.27 6.63
CA GLY A 137 -8.78 3.61 6.09
C GLY A 137 -9.46 4.86 6.65
N LYS A 138 -8.81 5.65 7.53
CA LYS A 138 -9.43 6.86 8.12
C LYS A 138 -9.82 7.92 7.08
N CYS A 139 -8.93 8.20 6.11
CA CYS A 139 -9.22 9.12 5.00
C CYS A 139 -10.39 8.63 4.14
N VAL A 140 -10.38 7.33 3.84
CA VAL A 140 -11.43 6.65 3.09
C VAL A 140 -12.77 6.77 3.80
N LYS A 141 -12.82 6.47 5.09
CA LYS A 141 -14.03 6.55 5.92
C LYS A 141 -14.67 7.94 5.86
N ARG A 142 -13.88 9.01 5.99
CA ARG A 142 -14.40 10.38 5.96
C ARG A 142 -14.86 10.81 4.56
N CYS A 143 -14.09 10.48 3.53
CA CYS A 143 -14.48 10.72 2.15
C CYS A 143 -15.80 10.02 1.79
N ASN A 144 -16.02 8.80 2.30
CA ASN A 144 -17.26 8.06 2.05
C ASN A 144 -18.45 8.59 2.88
N HIS A 145 -18.19 9.23 4.02
CA HIS A 145 -19.27 9.73 4.87
C HIS A 145 -19.71 11.16 4.49
N HIS A 146 -18.79 11.99 4.00
CA HIS A 146 -19.03 13.42 3.76
C HIS A 146 -18.71 13.89 2.34
N GLY A 147 -17.96 13.10 1.58
CA GLY A 147 -17.53 13.44 0.22
C GLY A 147 -18.30 12.64 -0.83
N THR A 148 -17.64 12.36 -1.95
CA THR A 148 -18.22 11.66 -3.10
C THR A 148 -17.93 10.16 -3.15
N GLU A 149 -17.46 9.58 -2.03
CA GLU A 149 -17.05 8.17 -2.00
C GLU A 149 -15.96 7.83 -3.02
N SER A 150 -15.12 8.83 -3.37
CA SER A 150 -14.04 8.65 -4.35
C SER A 150 -12.85 7.88 -3.80
N MET A 151 -12.62 7.93 -2.49
CA MET A 151 -11.56 7.15 -1.86
C MET A 151 -12.03 5.74 -1.49
N PHE A 152 -11.15 4.75 -1.62
CA PHE A 152 -11.41 3.36 -1.22
C PHE A 152 -10.10 2.67 -0.78
N LEU A 153 -10.21 1.47 -0.21
CA LEU A 153 -9.06 0.64 0.15
C LEU A 153 -8.85 -0.45 -0.91
N ALA A 154 -7.60 -0.71 -1.27
CA ALA A 154 -7.22 -1.81 -2.15
C ALA A 154 -6.03 -2.59 -1.59
N ILE A 155 -6.04 -3.91 -1.78
CA ILE A 155 -4.88 -4.75 -1.51
C ILE A 155 -3.95 -4.66 -2.72
N ARG A 156 -2.74 -4.14 -2.52
CA ARG A 156 -1.72 -3.99 -3.55
C ARG A 156 -1.07 -5.34 -3.86
N PRO A 157 -1.28 -5.95 -5.05
CA PRO A 157 -0.79 -7.30 -5.34
C PRO A 157 0.74 -7.41 -5.40
N ASP A 158 1.42 -6.34 -5.80
CA ASP A 158 2.88 -6.13 -5.75
C ASP A 158 3.42 -6.14 -4.31
N LEU A 159 2.69 -5.57 -3.36
CA LEU A 159 3.09 -5.57 -1.95
C LEU A 159 2.68 -6.85 -1.23
N CYS A 160 1.62 -7.52 -1.69
CA CYS A 160 1.07 -8.70 -1.05
C CYS A 160 2.06 -9.86 -1.00
N LEU A 161 2.40 -10.32 0.20
CA LEU A 161 3.25 -11.50 0.41
C LEU A 161 2.59 -12.81 -0.04
N GLY A 162 1.28 -12.77 -0.33
CA GLY A 162 0.44 -13.88 -0.80
C GLY A 162 0.63 -15.15 0.01
N CYS A 163 0.27 -15.05 1.28
CA CYS A 163 0.35 -16.09 2.30
C CYS A 163 -0.62 -17.27 2.05
N ASN A 164 -1.18 -17.39 0.84
CA ASN A 164 -2.28 -18.27 0.41
C ASN A 164 -3.62 -18.07 1.13
N GLU A 165 -3.58 -17.82 2.43
CA GLU A 165 -4.71 -17.44 3.27
C GLU A 165 -4.50 -16.01 3.80
N CYS A 166 -5.46 -15.13 3.55
CA CYS A 166 -5.29 -13.73 3.86
C CYS A 166 -5.74 -13.45 5.30
N ALA A 167 -4.79 -13.10 6.18
CA ALA A 167 -5.10 -12.75 7.57
C ALA A 167 -6.10 -11.59 7.70
N ILE A 168 -6.07 -10.61 6.78
CA ILE A 168 -7.06 -9.54 6.74
C ILE A 168 -8.46 -10.04 6.33
N ALA A 169 -8.54 -11.05 5.44
CA ALA A 169 -9.83 -11.62 5.02
C ALA A 169 -10.48 -12.37 6.19
N LEU A 170 -9.71 -13.21 6.89
CA LEU A 170 -10.17 -13.91 8.09
C LEU A 170 -10.64 -12.96 9.20
N ALA A 171 -9.94 -11.83 9.37
CA ALA A 171 -10.26 -10.85 10.40
C ALA A 171 -11.34 -9.83 9.99
N CYS A 172 -11.79 -9.81 8.73
CA CYS A 172 -12.71 -8.80 8.24
C CYS A 172 -14.14 -9.05 8.76
N PRO A 173 -14.74 -8.14 9.56
CA PRO A 173 -16.07 -8.33 10.12
C PRO A 173 -17.21 -8.06 9.11
N HIS A 174 -16.87 -7.70 7.87
CA HIS A 174 -17.84 -7.24 6.87
C HIS A 174 -17.83 -8.07 5.58
N ASP A 175 -17.11 -9.19 5.57
CA ASP A 175 -17.00 -10.06 4.38
C ASP A 175 -16.64 -9.25 3.11
N ALA A 176 -15.75 -8.27 3.29
CA ALA A 176 -15.42 -7.29 2.26
C ALA A 176 -14.17 -7.71 1.46
N ILE A 177 -13.63 -8.90 1.70
CA ILE A 177 -12.37 -9.35 1.09
C ILE A 177 -12.59 -10.70 0.43
N GLU A 178 -12.28 -10.76 -0.85
CA GLU A 178 -12.43 -11.98 -1.64
C GLU A 178 -11.18 -12.31 -2.45
N ARG A 179 -11.06 -13.59 -2.81
CA ARG A 179 -9.97 -14.07 -3.66
C ARG A 179 -10.44 -14.08 -5.10
N ILE A 180 -9.71 -13.39 -5.96
CA ILE A 180 -10.00 -13.30 -7.39
C ILE A 180 -8.90 -13.94 -8.23
N PRO A 181 -9.21 -14.52 -9.40
CA PRO A 181 -8.20 -14.85 -10.40
C PRO A 181 -7.39 -13.61 -10.79
N ARG A 182 -6.07 -13.76 -10.92
CA ARG A 182 -5.17 -12.74 -11.47
C ARG A 182 -4.97 -13.06 -12.94
N GLU A 183 -6.01 -12.82 -13.73
CA GLU A 183 -5.92 -12.86 -15.19
C GLU A 183 -5.42 -11.52 -15.72
N THR A 184 -4.94 -11.47 -16.96
CA THR A 184 -4.48 -10.23 -17.63
C THR A 184 -5.65 -9.35 -18.09
N VAL A 185 -6.80 -9.37 -17.40
CA VAL A 185 -8.04 -8.81 -17.92
C VAL A 185 -8.29 -7.42 -17.34
N ASP A 186 -8.39 -6.49 -18.29
CA ASP A 186 -8.57 -5.05 -18.26
C ASP A 186 -9.95 -4.61 -17.72
N ASP A 187 -10.42 -5.22 -16.63
CA ASP A 187 -11.68 -4.84 -15.98
C ASP A 187 -11.53 -4.76 -14.45
N TYR A 188 -10.48 -4.07 -14.01
CA TYR A 188 -10.55 -3.47 -12.70
C TYR A 188 -11.62 -2.38 -12.77
N LEU A 189 -12.54 -2.36 -11.80
CA LEU A 189 -13.53 -1.31 -11.53
C LEU A 189 -12.86 0.06 -11.21
N GLY A 190 -12.06 0.54 -12.18
CA GLY A 190 -11.07 1.61 -12.10
C GLY A 190 -9.66 1.08 -12.41
N ASP A 191 -9.09 1.51 -13.53
CA ASP A 191 -7.64 1.56 -13.75
C ASP A 191 -7.02 2.49 -12.71
N TYR A 192 -6.70 1.95 -11.54
CA TYR A 192 -5.88 2.66 -10.58
C TYR A 192 -4.45 2.46 -11.03
N TRP A 193 -3.98 3.36 -11.89
CA TRP A 193 -2.61 3.41 -12.41
C TRP A 193 -1.60 3.14 -11.30
N PHE A 194 -1.04 1.93 -11.33
CA PHE A 194 -0.15 1.41 -10.32
C PHE A 194 1.32 1.56 -10.69
N ASP A 195 1.59 2.31 -11.75
CA ASP A 195 2.93 2.57 -12.24
C ASP A 195 3.48 3.86 -11.62
N SER A 196 4.66 3.78 -11.02
CA SER A 196 5.34 4.91 -10.38
C SER A 196 5.77 6.00 -11.37
N THR A 197 5.76 5.70 -12.66
CA THR A 197 6.32 6.51 -13.75
C THR A 197 5.63 7.87 -13.93
N TYR A 198 4.36 8.01 -13.56
CA TYR A 198 3.62 9.28 -13.69
C TYR A 198 3.50 10.07 -12.38
N MET A 199 3.96 9.54 -11.25
CA MET A 199 3.89 10.22 -9.95
C MET A 199 5.13 11.09 -9.67
N THR A 200 6.21 10.94 -10.43
CA THR A 200 7.43 11.77 -10.35
C THR A 200 7.45 12.93 -11.34
N GLY A 201 6.44 13.06 -12.21
CA GLY A 201 6.45 14.10 -13.25
C GLY A 201 7.50 13.90 -14.35
N GLU A 202 8.11 12.71 -14.44
CA GLU A 202 9.12 12.37 -15.45
C GLU A 202 8.49 11.80 -16.75
N GLY A 203 7.16 11.82 -16.83
CA GLY A 203 6.39 11.41 -18.01
C GLY A 203 5.97 12.56 -18.93
N ALA A 204 6.78 13.62 -19.01
CA ALA A 204 6.67 14.69 -20.00
C ALA A 204 8.04 14.91 -20.68
#